data_AF-A0A0M1JK44-F1
#
_entry.id   AF-A0A0M1JK44-F1
#
_cell.length_a   1.000
_cell.length_b   1.000
_cell.length_c   1.000
_cell.angle_alpha   90.00
_cell.angle_beta   90.00
_cell.angle_gamma   90.00
#
_symmetry.space_group_name_H-M   'P 1'
#
loop_
_entity.id
_entity.type
_entity.pdbx_description
1 polymer ?
#
loop_
_entity_poly.entity_id
_entity_poly.type
_entity_poly.pdbx_seq_one_letter_code
_entity_poly.pdbx_strand_id
1 'polypeptide(L)'
;MAVYIRSRWKNKENPHSLEEIAGALAVTAWRISKDKAMHLHGERFTYQNDQQRMDVITEYLYFQVHIVDRLVYDVLETKEREILIVQLALKLAEYIQDNSTDLFGIGDYKNNFITQLNQRNNEYAELSFSDQGPSYSMLRHLGYQIQKLMGEQAENRWVIDQIMDKDGGAIYQLIARTLQNLMS
;
A
#
# COMPACT_ATOMS: atom_id res chain seq x y z
N MET A 1 2.87 -14.18 -11.39
CA MET A 1 1.53 -14.83 -11.38
C MET A 1 0.53 -13.79 -10.90
N ALA A 2 -0.70 -13.74 -11.41
CA ALA A 2 -1.69 -12.78 -10.90
C ALA A 2 -2.13 -13.16 -9.47
N VAL A 3 -2.03 -12.23 -8.51
CA VAL A 3 -2.58 -12.44 -7.15
C VAL A 3 -4.08 -12.60 -7.24
N TYR A 4 -4.59 -13.69 -6.71
CA TYR A 4 -6.02 -13.82 -6.49
C TYR A 4 -6.44 -13.01 -5.27
N ILE A 5 -7.17 -11.92 -5.51
CA ILE A 5 -7.76 -11.08 -4.46
C ILE A 5 -9.22 -11.47 -4.30
N ARG A 6 -9.57 -11.98 -3.11
CA ARG A 6 -10.96 -12.16 -2.73
C ARG A 6 -11.48 -10.84 -2.18
N SER A 7 -12.28 -10.13 -2.98
CA SER A 7 -12.77 -8.79 -2.64
C SER A 7 -14.28 -8.73 -2.35
N ARG A 8 -14.98 -9.87 -2.23
CA ARG A 8 -16.42 -9.92 -1.95
C ARG A 8 -16.72 -10.64 -0.65
N TRP A 9 -17.66 -10.08 0.11
CA TRP A 9 -18.24 -10.69 1.31
C TRP A 9 -18.96 -11.99 0.96
N LYS A 10 -18.85 -12.98 1.86
CA LYS A 10 -19.61 -14.24 1.73
C LYS A 10 -21.07 -14.08 2.14
N ASN A 11 -21.35 -13.22 3.12
CA ASN A 11 -22.69 -12.89 3.58
C ASN A 11 -22.98 -11.44 3.20
N LYS A 12 -24.05 -11.19 2.45
CA LYS A 12 -24.44 -9.85 1.98
C LYS A 12 -25.60 -9.25 2.76
N GLU A 13 -26.13 -9.98 3.74
CA GLU A 13 -27.39 -9.63 4.40
C GLU A 13 -27.27 -8.51 5.44
N ASN A 14 -26.04 -8.12 5.83
CA ASN A 14 -25.80 -7.01 6.76
C ASN A 14 -24.77 -6.02 6.20
N PRO A 15 -25.00 -4.69 6.37
CA PRO A 15 -23.98 -3.69 6.09
C PRO A 15 -22.77 -3.93 7.00
N HIS A 16 -21.58 -3.95 6.40
CA HIS A 16 -20.32 -4.16 7.11
C HIS A 16 -19.86 -2.87 7.78
N SER A 17 -19.25 -2.99 8.96
CA SER A 17 -18.69 -1.82 9.65
C SER A 17 -17.42 -1.33 8.93
N LEU A 18 -17.06 -0.06 9.14
CA LEU A 18 -15.83 0.51 8.58
C LEU A 18 -14.58 -0.20 9.10
N GLU A 19 -14.61 -0.70 10.33
CA GLU A 19 -13.57 -1.54 10.92
C GLU A 19 -13.42 -2.87 10.18
N GLU A 20 -14.53 -3.52 9.83
CA GLU A 20 -14.53 -4.77 9.05
C GLU A 20 -13.97 -4.53 7.64
N ILE A 21 -14.39 -3.44 6.99
CA ILE A 21 -13.89 -3.03 5.67
C ILE A 21 -12.39 -2.73 5.74
N ALA A 22 -11.95 -1.97 6.75
CA ALA A 22 -10.53 -1.67 6.99
C ALA A 22 -9.70 -2.96 7.15
N GLY A 23 -10.20 -3.93 7.91
CA GLY A 23 -9.55 -5.23 8.07
C GLY A 23 -9.40 -5.99 6.75
N ALA A 24 -10.46 -6.04 5.93
CA ALA A 24 -10.43 -6.68 4.62
C ALA A 24 -9.49 -5.95 3.63
N LEU A 25 -9.46 -4.63 3.67
CA LEU A 25 -8.51 -3.81 2.90
C LEU A 25 -7.08 -4.06 3.34
N ALA A 26 -6.79 -4.12 4.64
CA ALA A 26 -5.44 -4.37 5.16
C ALA A 26 -4.88 -5.72 4.69
N VAL A 27 -5.69 -6.78 4.77
CA VAL A 27 -5.31 -8.12 4.25
C VAL A 27 -4.96 -8.05 2.77
N THR A 28 -5.77 -7.32 2.00
CA THR A 28 -5.58 -7.20 0.54
C THR A 28 -4.34 -6.37 0.21
N ALA A 29 -4.17 -5.22 0.86
CA ALA A 29 -3.05 -4.32 0.63
C ALA A 29 -1.72 -4.98 0.97
N TRP A 30 -1.66 -5.74 2.07
CA TRP A 30 -0.50 -6.56 2.43
C TRP A 30 -0.14 -7.58 1.34
N ARG A 31 -1.14 -8.29 0.80
CA ARG A 31 -0.93 -9.27 -0.28
C ARG A 31 -0.45 -8.62 -1.57
N ILE A 32 -1.03 -7.48 -1.95
CA ILE A 32 -0.59 -6.71 -3.12
C ILE A 32 0.87 -6.31 -2.94
N SER A 33 1.25 -5.69 -1.81
CA SER A 33 2.63 -5.25 -1.56
C SER A 33 3.63 -6.41 -1.60
N LYS A 34 3.31 -7.55 -0.96
CA LYS A 34 4.18 -8.73 -0.98
C LYS A 34 4.38 -9.29 -2.38
N ASP A 35 3.31 -9.36 -3.17
CA ASP A 35 3.40 -9.81 -4.56
C ASP A 35 4.23 -8.87 -5.42
N LYS A 36 4.04 -7.55 -5.25
CA LYS A 36 4.81 -6.55 -5.97
C LYS A 36 6.31 -6.62 -5.65
N ALA A 37 6.66 -6.76 -4.37
CA ALA A 37 8.05 -7.00 -3.98
C ALA A 37 8.60 -8.34 -4.54
N MET A 38 7.78 -9.40 -4.58
CA MET A 38 8.19 -10.67 -5.19
C MET A 38 8.38 -10.54 -6.72
N HIS A 39 7.53 -9.79 -7.41
CA HIS A 39 7.61 -9.55 -8.84
C HIS A 39 8.83 -8.72 -9.22
N LEU A 40 9.21 -7.70 -8.43
CA LEU A 40 10.47 -6.99 -8.64
C LEU A 40 11.66 -7.95 -8.69
N HIS A 41 11.72 -8.91 -7.75
CA HIS A 41 12.76 -9.94 -7.78
C HIS A 41 12.71 -10.80 -9.05
N GLY A 42 11.50 -11.18 -9.50
CA GLY A 42 11.29 -11.90 -10.76
C GLY A 42 11.71 -11.12 -12.02
N GLU A 43 11.58 -9.79 -11.99
CA GLU A 43 12.04 -8.88 -13.06
C GLU A 43 13.56 -8.58 -12.98
N ARG A 44 14.31 -9.31 -12.16
CA ARG A 44 15.77 -9.22 -11.95
C ARG A 44 16.25 -7.98 -11.18
N PHE A 45 15.35 -7.29 -10.49
CA PHE A 45 15.75 -6.35 -9.44
C PHE A 45 16.23 -7.12 -8.22
N THR A 46 17.26 -6.61 -7.54
CA THR A 46 17.91 -7.31 -6.44
C THR A 46 17.70 -6.57 -5.12
N TYR A 47 17.37 -7.33 -4.08
CA TYR A 47 17.37 -6.84 -2.71
C TYR A 47 18.69 -7.20 -2.05
N GLN A 48 19.26 -6.26 -1.30
CA GLN A 48 20.48 -6.47 -0.53
C GLN A 48 20.25 -7.42 0.65
N ASN A 49 19.08 -7.35 1.26
CA ASN A 49 18.66 -8.16 2.41
C ASN A 49 17.14 -8.11 2.60
N ASP A 50 16.62 -8.89 3.56
CA ASP A 50 15.20 -8.94 3.89
C ASP A 50 14.67 -7.62 4.46
N GLN A 51 15.52 -6.81 5.11
CA GLN A 51 15.13 -5.48 5.60
C GLN A 51 14.76 -4.56 4.44
N GLN A 52 15.61 -4.46 3.42
CA GLN A 52 15.33 -3.65 2.23
C GLN A 52 14.07 -4.11 1.50
N ARG A 53 13.82 -5.44 1.47
CA ARG A 53 12.57 -5.98 0.92
C ARG A 53 11.34 -5.57 1.74
N MET A 54 11.43 -5.61 3.07
CA MET A 54 10.35 -5.14 3.97
C MET A 54 10.10 -3.65 3.80
N ASP A 55 11.15 -2.84 3.64
CA ASP A 55 11.03 -1.39 3.43
C ASP A 55 10.30 -1.09 2.10
N VAL A 56 10.57 -1.85 1.04
CA VAL A 56 9.84 -1.71 -0.25
C VAL A 56 8.38 -2.14 -0.13
N ILE A 57 8.08 -3.24 0.59
CA ILE A 57 6.70 -3.64 0.91
C ILE A 57 5.98 -2.50 1.64
N THR A 58 6.68 -1.86 2.57
CA THR A 58 6.17 -0.78 3.41
C THR A 58 5.86 0.49 2.59
N GLU A 59 6.73 0.89 1.66
CA GLU A 59 6.45 2.03 0.76
C GLU A 59 5.21 1.78 -0.13
N TYR A 60 4.99 0.54 -0.60
CA TYR A 60 3.74 0.20 -1.29
C TYR A 60 2.49 0.30 -0.39
N LEU A 61 2.61 0.04 0.91
CA LEU A 61 1.49 0.19 1.85
C LEU A 61 1.16 1.67 2.08
N TYR A 62 2.17 2.54 2.22
CA TYR A 62 1.95 3.98 2.34
C TYR A 62 1.17 4.54 1.15
N PHE A 63 1.58 4.15 -0.06
CA PHE A 63 0.85 4.52 -1.27
C PHE A 63 -0.59 4.01 -1.25
N GLN A 64 -0.83 2.75 -0.89
CA GLN A 64 -2.18 2.19 -0.84
C GLN A 64 -3.09 2.88 0.18
N VAL A 65 -2.59 3.21 1.37
CA VAL A 65 -3.38 3.95 2.37
C VAL A 65 -3.79 5.31 1.81
N HIS A 66 -2.86 6.03 1.17
CA HIS A 66 -3.17 7.32 0.54
C HIS A 66 -4.19 7.18 -0.59
N ILE A 67 -4.07 6.14 -1.43
CA ILE A 67 -5.03 5.88 -2.50
C ILE A 67 -6.43 5.60 -1.93
N VAL A 68 -6.56 4.80 -0.88
CA VAL A 68 -7.85 4.56 -0.22
C VAL A 68 -8.42 5.86 0.31
N ASP A 69 -7.61 6.68 0.98
CA ASP A 69 -8.01 8.00 1.50
C ASP A 69 -8.58 8.91 0.40
N ARG A 70 -7.94 8.96 -0.76
CA ARG A 70 -8.41 9.74 -1.91
C ARG A 70 -9.69 9.18 -2.51
N LEU A 71 -9.82 7.86 -2.61
CA LEU A 71 -11.01 7.20 -3.17
C LEU A 71 -12.26 7.36 -2.33
N VAL A 72 -12.13 7.49 -1.00
CA VAL A 72 -13.28 7.68 -0.11
C VAL A 72 -13.57 9.13 0.23
N TYR A 73 -12.74 10.07 -0.25
CA TYR A 73 -12.83 11.50 0.09
C TYR A 73 -14.23 12.09 -0.17
N ASP A 74 -14.81 11.81 -1.34
CA ASP A 74 -16.15 12.28 -1.74
C ASP A 74 -17.26 11.25 -1.49
N VAL A 75 -16.93 10.10 -0.89
CA VAL A 75 -17.86 8.98 -0.67
C VAL A 75 -18.32 8.90 0.78
N LEU A 76 -17.42 9.17 1.73
CA LEU A 76 -17.67 9.08 3.16
C LEU A 76 -17.68 10.45 3.81
N GLU A 77 -18.48 10.61 4.87
CA GLU A 77 -18.36 11.80 5.71
C GLU A 77 -16.98 11.85 6.38
N THR A 78 -16.53 13.05 6.76
CA THR A 78 -15.19 13.27 7.36
C THR A 78 -14.88 12.31 8.50
N LYS A 79 -15.85 12.06 9.40
CA LYS A 79 -15.67 11.16 10.55
C LYS A 79 -15.59 9.69 10.14
N GLU A 80 -16.39 9.27 9.18
CA GLU A 80 -16.39 7.91 8.66
C GLU A 80 -15.08 7.62 7.92
N ARG A 81 -14.64 8.57 7.08
CA ARG A 81 -13.33 8.52 6.43
C ARG A 81 -12.21 8.41 7.46
N GLU A 82 -12.22 9.23 8.51
CA GLU A 82 -11.22 9.15 9.58
C GLU A 82 -11.19 7.76 10.23
N ILE A 83 -12.35 7.21 10.59
CA ILE A 83 -12.46 5.86 11.16
C ILE A 83 -11.85 4.82 10.21
N LEU A 84 -12.24 4.82 8.93
CA LEU A 84 -11.75 3.85 7.95
C LEU A 84 -10.23 3.91 7.81
N ILE A 85 -9.67 5.12 7.63
CA ILE A 85 -8.23 5.30 7.38
C ILE A 85 -7.41 4.99 8.63
N VAL A 86 -7.85 5.40 9.82
CA VAL A 86 -7.16 5.07 11.08
C VAL A 86 -7.16 3.56 11.31
N GLN A 87 -8.30 2.88 11.12
CA GLN A 87 -8.38 1.43 11.30
C GLN A 87 -7.52 0.68 10.27
N LEU A 88 -7.51 1.13 9.01
CA LEU A 88 -6.65 0.56 7.98
C LEU A 88 -5.16 0.71 8.35
N ALA A 89 -4.75 1.90 8.77
CA ALA A 89 -3.38 2.17 9.19
C ALA A 89 -2.95 1.31 10.38
N LEU A 90 -3.81 1.19 11.41
CA LEU A 90 -3.52 0.37 12.59
C LEU A 90 -3.39 -1.11 12.25
N LYS A 91 -4.27 -1.65 11.40
CA LYS A 91 -4.21 -3.05 10.94
C LYS A 91 -2.96 -3.34 10.12
N LEU A 92 -2.56 -2.42 9.25
CA LEU A 92 -1.30 -2.56 8.50
C LEU A 92 -0.08 -2.46 9.40
N ALA A 93 -0.12 -1.61 10.44
CA ALA A 93 0.95 -1.50 11.41
C ALA A 93 1.09 -2.78 12.26
N GLU A 94 -0.01 -3.48 12.55
CA GLU A 94 0.00 -4.83 13.15
C GLU A 94 0.70 -5.83 12.21
N TYR A 95 0.35 -5.87 10.92
CA TYR A 95 1.05 -6.73 9.95
C TYR A 95 2.55 -6.46 9.89
N ILE A 96 2.96 -5.19 9.87
CA ILE A 96 4.37 -4.79 9.88
C ILE A 96 5.05 -5.22 11.17
N GLN A 97 4.42 -5.01 12.32
CA GLN A 97 4.95 -5.44 13.61
C GLN A 97 5.20 -6.93 13.64
N ASP A 98 4.20 -7.74 13.31
CA ASP A 98 4.28 -9.20 13.41
C ASP A 98 5.35 -9.75 12.46
N ASN A 99 5.29 -9.37 11.18
CA ASN A 99 6.24 -9.89 10.17
C ASN A 99 7.67 -9.38 10.39
N SER A 100 7.83 -8.14 10.88
CA SER A 100 9.17 -7.62 11.18
C SER A 100 9.73 -8.25 12.46
N THR A 101 8.89 -8.53 13.46
CA THR A 101 9.32 -9.24 14.68
C THR A 101 9.82 -10.64 14.34
N ASP A 102 9.11 -11.36 13.47
CA ASP A 102 9.49 -12.69 13.03
C ASP A 102 10.82 -12.71 12.25
N LEU A 103 11.07 -11.69 11.42
CA LEU A 103 12.25 -11.62 10.56
C LEU A 103 13.48 -11.02 11.23
N PHE A 104 13.29 -10.01 12.08
CA PHE A 104 14.36 -9.15 12.58
C PHE A 104 14.49 -9.15 14.11
N GLY A 105 13.58 -9.84 14.81
CA GLY A 105 13.53 -9.88 16.28
C GLY A 105 12.71 -8.72 16.86
N ILE A 106 12.72 -8.59 18.19
CA ILE A 106 11.88 -7.60 18.90
C ILE A 106 12.30 -6.18 18.52
N GLY A 107 11.32 -5.35 18.14
CA GLY A 107 11.51 -3.93 17.84
C GLY A 107 10.18 -3.17 17.80
N ASP A 108 10.26 -1.84 17.73
CA ASP A 108 9.09 -0.96 17.63
C ASP A 108 8.75 -0.62 16.17
N TYR A 109 8.34 -1.64 15.41
CA TYR A 109 8.04 -1.48 13.99
C TYR A 109 6.68 -0.80 13.76
N LYS A 110 5.72 -1.01 14.66
CA LYS A 110 4.39 -0.39 14.60
C LYS A 110 4.47 1.14 14.65
N ASN A 111 5.15 1.72 15.65
CA ASN A 111 5.20 3.18 15.78
C ASN A 111 6.04 3.82 14.67
N ASN A 112 7.13 3.15 14.26
CA ASN A 112 7.93 3.57 13.11
C ASN A 112 7.09 3.60 11.83
N PHE A 113 6.28 2.57 11.58
CA PHE A 113 5.38 2.51 10.42
C PHE A 113 4.39 3.68 10.41
N ILE A 114 3.72 3.95 11.53
CA ILE A 114 2.74 5.05 11.64
C ILE A 114 3.40 6.42 11.44
N THR A 115 4.58 6.62 12.02
CA THR A 115 5.34 7.87 11.88
C THR A 115 5.67 8.16 10.41
N GLN A 116 6.21 7.16 9.72
CA GLN A 116 6.56 7.27 8.31
C GLN A 116 5.33 7.35 7.40
N LEU A 117 4.24 6.64 7.71
CA LEU A 117 2.97 6.74 6.99
C LEU A 117 2.44 8.18 7.02
N ASN A 118 2.46 8.84 8.19
CA ASN A 118 2.01 10.23 8.32
C ASN A 118 2.89 11.18 7.49
N GLN A 119 4.21 10.98 7.50
CA GLN A 119 5.11 11.74 6.65
C GLN A 119 4.77 11.55 5.16
N ARG A 120 4.59 10.30 4.71
CA ARG A 120 4.26 10.00 3.31
C ARG A 120 2.92 10.57 2.91
N ASN A 121 1.92 10.51 3.78
CA ASN A 121 0.60 11.10 3.52
C ASN A 121 0.68 12.62 3.31
N ASN A 122 1.52 13.32 4.08
CA ASN A 122 1.74 14.76 3.88
C ASN A 122 2.38 15.05 2.52
N GLU A 123 3.38 14.26 2.12
CA GLU A 123 4.02 14.42 0.82
C GLU A 123 3.07 14.11 -0.34
N TYR A 124 2.26 13.04 -0.23
CA TYR A 124 1.28 12.69 -1.24
C TYR A 124 0.11 13.68 -1.30
N ALA A 125 -0.22 14.38 -0.22
CA ALA A 125 -1.30 15.37 -0.21
C ALA A 125 -1.02 16.57 -1.13
N GLU A 126 0.24 16.87 -1.42
CA GLU A 126 0.69 17.89 -2.37
C GLU A 126 0.58 17.44 -3.84
N LEU A 127 0.27 16.16 -4.08
CA LEU A 127 0.24 15.55 -5.41
C LEU A 127 -1.21 15.31 -5.86
N SER A 128 -1.46 15.51 -7.15
CA SER A 128 -2.81 15.41 -7.68
C SER A 128 -3.29 13.96 -7.81
N PHE A 129 -4.59 13.78 -7.57
CA PHE A 129 -5.36 12.57 -7.79
C PHE A 129 -6.68 12.96 -8.48
N SER A 130 -7.17 12.13 -9.41
CA SER A 130 -8.38 12.41 -10.19
C SER A 130 -9.18 11.13 -10.42
N ASP A 131 -10.30 11.22 -11.14
CA ASP A 131 -11.10 10.07 -11.55
C ASP A 131 -10.32 9.06 -12.42
N GLN A 132 -9.22 9.48 -13.06
CA GLN A 132 -8.32 8.61 -13.81
C GLN A 132 -7.27 7.93 -12.90
N GLY A 133 -7.29 8.22 -11.60
CA GLY A 133 -6.37 7.70 -10.60
C GLY A 133 -5.22 8.64 -10.23
N PRO A 134 -4.11 8.10 -9.70
CA PRO A 134 -2.96 8.89 -9.26
C PRO A 134 -2.28 9.59 -10.43
N SER A 135 -1.86 10.84 -10.23
CA SER A 135 -1.08 11.57 -11.24
C SER A 135 0.30 10.94 -11.48
N TYR A 136 0.90 11.28 -12.62
CA TYR A 136 2.29 10.91 -12.92
C TYR A 136 3.26 11.32 -11.80
N SER A 137 3.10 12.50 -11.22
CA SER A 137 3.93 12.97 -10.11
C SER A 137 3.80 12.10 -8.87
N MET A 138 2.60 11.60 -8.57
CA MET A 138 2.35 10.67 -7.47
C MET A 138 3.01 9.30 -7.70
N LEU A 139 2.88 8.77 -8.92
CA LEU A 139 3.55 7.52 -9.32
C LEU A 139 5.07 7.67 -9.27
N ARG A 140 5.60 8.80 -9.76
CA ARG A 140 7.02 9.12 -9.71
C ARG A 140 7.54 9.26 -8.29
N HIS A 141 6.74 9.82 -7.37
CA HIS A 141 7.12 9.91 -5.96
C HIS A 141 7.28 8.54 -5.32
N LEU A 142 6.31 7.63 -5.54
CA LEU A 142 6.44 6.23 -5.10
C LEU A 142 7.70 5.57 -5.68
N GLY A 143 7.88 5.67 -6.99
CA GLY A 143 9.06 5.09 -7.67
C GLY A 143 10.37 5.67 -7.17
N TYR A 144 10.40 6.97 -6.85
CA TYR A 144 11.58 7.62 -6.26
C TYR A 144 11.89 7.13 -4.85
N GLN A 145 10.90 6.92 -3.97
CA GLN A 145 11.16 6.37 -2.64
C GLN A 145 11.70 4.94 -2.73
N ILE A 146 11.14 4.11 -3.61
CA ILE A 146 11.63 2.75 -3.84
C ILE A 146 13.04 2.76 -4.45
N GLN A 147 13.33 3.63 -5.42
CA GLN A 147 14.68 3.80 -5.98
C GLN A 147 15.70 4.16 -4.91
N LYS A 148 15.34 5.07 -3.98
CA LYS A 148 16.22 5.43 -2.85
C LYS A 148 16.51 4.24 -1.94
N LEU A 149 15.52 3.39 -1.68
CA LEU A 149 15.71 2.18 -0.88
C LEU A 149 16.60 1.17 -1.61
N MET A 150 16.36 0.94 -2.90
CA MET A 150 17.01 -0.10 -3.69
C MET A 150 18.39 0.29 -4.24
N GLY A 151 18.72 1.58 -4.26
CA GLY A 151 19.99 2.12 -4.73
C GLY A 151 20.12 2.18 -6.25
N GLU A 152 21.22 2.76 -6.74
CA GLU A 152 21.45 3.05 -8.17
C GLU A 152 22.36 2.03 -8.87
N GLN A 153 22.54 0.85 -8.26
CA GLN A 153 23.32 -0.24 -8.86
C GLN A 153 22.73 -0.63 -10.23
N ALA A 154 23.55 -1.19 -11.12
CA ALA A 154 23.14 -1.47 -12.51
C ALA A 154 21.85 -2.31 -12.61
N GLU A 155 21.65 -3.24 -11.66
CA GLU A 155 20.46 -4.10 -11.53
C GLU A 155 19.20 -3.32 -11.12
N ASN A 156 19.36 -2.26 -10.34
CA ASN A 156 18.27 -1.48 -9.74
C ASN A 156 18.05 -0.10 -10.37
N ARG A 157 18.90 0.32 -11.32
CA ARG A 157 18.86 1.65 -11.95
C ARG A 157 17.50 2.03 -12.56
N TRP A 158 16.73 1.05 -13.01
CA TRP A 158 15.45 1.25 -13.70
C TRP A 158 14.25 0.81 -12.84
N VAL A 159 14.42 0.69 -11.52
CA VAL A 159 13.29 0.28 -10.67
C VAL A 159 12.21 1.35 -10.66
N ILE A 160 12.58 2.64 -10.69
CA ILE A 160 11.61 3.73 -10.75
C ILE A 160 10.66 3.61 -11.96
N ASP A 161 11.17 3.27 -13.14
CA ASP A 161 10.36 3.07 -14.36
C ASP A 161 9.43 1.87 -14.21
N GLN A 162 9.96 0.76 -13.67
CA GLN A 162 9.15 -0.42 -13.35
C GLN A 162 7.99 -0.07 -12.38
N ILE A 163 8.27 0.75 -11.36
CA ILE A 163 7.24 1.19 -10.42
C ILE A 163 6.18 2.05 -11.12
N MET A 164 6.62 3.02 -11.90
CA MET A 164 5.72 3.99 -12.53
C MET A 164 4.87 3.35 -13.64
N ASP A 165 5.48 2.55 -14.50
CA ASP A 165 4.84 2.02 -15.70
C ASP A 165 4.01 0.76 -15.45
N LYS A 166 4.35 -0.01 -14.40
CA LYS A 166 3.69 -1.28 -14.10
C LYS A 166 3.07 -1.32 -12.71
N ASP A 167 3.84 -1.07 -11.65
CA ASP A 167 3.38 -1.40 -10.31
C ASP A 167 2.35 -0.41 -9.75
N GLY A 168 2.59 0.89 -9.82
CA GLY A 168 1.72 1.90 -9.24
C GLY A 168 0.30 1.88 -9.84
N GLY A 169 0.20 1.79 -11.18
CA GLY A 169 -1.09 1.66 -11.86
C GLY A 169 -1.82 0.36 -11.50
N ALA A 170 -1.11 -0.77 -11.45
CA ALA A 170 -1.70 -2.05 -11.08
C ALA A 170 -2.17 -2.06 -9.61
N ILE A 171 -1.39 -1.48 -8.69
CA ILE A 171 -1.76 -1.34 -7.27
C ILE A 171 -3.06 -0.53 -7.15
N TYR A 172 -3.12 0.63 -7.80
CA TYR A 172 -4.32 1.48 -7.82
C TYR A 172 -5.56 0.71 -8.30
N GLN A 173 -5.47 0.02 -9.43
CA GLN A 173 -6.60 -0.73 -9.98
C GLN A 173 -7.08 -1.84 -9.05
N LEU A 174 -6.17 -2.56 -8.42
CA LEU A 174 -6.50 -3.67 -7.51
C LEU A 174 -7.15 -3.16 -6.22
N ILE A 175 -6.60 -2.10 -5.61
CA ILE A 175 -7.14 -1.57 -4.36
C ILE A 175 -8.47 -0.85 -4.59
N ALA A 176 -8.61 -0.07 -5.66
CA ALA A 176 -9.86 0.62 -6.01
C ALA A 176 -11.00 -0.37 -6.26
N ARG A 177 -10.74 -1.43 -7.05
CA ARG A 177 -11.72 -2.50 -7.28
C ARG A 177 -12.08 -3.22 -5.98
N THR A 178 -11.12 -3.42 -5.09
CA THR A 178 -11.36 -4.08 -3.81
C THR A 178 -12.25 -3.22 -2.93
N LEU A 179 -11.92 -1.93 -2.76
CA LEU A 179 -12.72 -0.98 -2.02
C LEU A 179 -14.16 -0.92 -2.55
N GLN A 180 -14.33 -0.79 -3.87
CA GLN A 180 -15.66 -0.76 -4.49
C GLN A 180 -16.49 -2.01 -4.17
N ASN A 181 -15.89 -3.20 -4.19
CA ASN A 181 -16.60 -4.44 -3.87
C ASN A 181 -16.88 -4.63 -2.37
N LEU A 182 -16.11 -3.99 -1.49
CA LEU A 182 -16.30 -4.06 -0.04
C LEU A 182 -17.37 -3.07 0.44
N MET A 183 -17.52 -1.95 -0.27
CA MET A 183 -18.49 -0.88 0.00
C MET A 183 -19.85 -1.12 -0.69
N SER A 184 -19.94 -2.09 -1.62
CA SER A 184 -21.16 -2.45 -2.37
C SER A 184 -22.03 -3.47 -1.64
#